data_AF-A0A399H6S8-F1
#
_entry.id   AF-A0A399H6S8-F1
#
_cell.length_a   1.000
_cell.length_b   1.000
_cell.length_c   1.000
_cell.angle_alpha   90.00
_cell.angle_beta   90.00
_cell.angle_gamma   90.00
#
_symmetry.space_group_name_H-M   'P 1'
#
loop_
_entity.id
_entity.type
_entity.pdbx_description
1 polymer ?
#
loop_
_entity_poly.entity_id
_entity_poly.type
_entity_poly.pdbx_seq_one_letter_code
_entity_poly.pdbx_strand_id
1 'polypeptide(L)'
;MTEDSAPQPTPRARHILAAAARKATEMGHSYLGAEHLMLAVLDDPDAVPTQVMATLVDPAAVSAALLDVMESPGYNTPTHRTVVRPE
;
A
#
# COMPACT_ATOMS: atom_id res chain seq x y z
N MET A 1 -9.36 -34.42 5.68
CA MET A 1 -9.31 -33.00 6.09
C MET A 1 -8.34 -32.30 5.16
N THR A 2 -8.83 -31.68 4.09
CA THR A 2 -8.04 -30.78 3.24
C THR A 2 -8.30 -29.37 3.78
N GLU A 3 -7.58 -28.99 4.82
CA GLU A 3 -7.62 -27.64 5.35
C GLU A 3 -6.31 -26.95 4.99
N ASP A 4 -6.40 -26.00 4.05
CA ASP A 4 -5.89 -24.63 4.18
C ASP A 4 -5.88 -23.96 2.80
N SER A 5 -7.06 -23.54 2.33
CA SER A 5 -7.11 -22.59 1.21
C SER A 5 -7.21 -21.21 1.85
N ALA A 6 -6.13 -20.45 1.76
CA ALA A 6 -6.10 -19.07 2.23
C ALA A 6 -7.34 -18.31 1.70
N PRO A 7 -7.95 -17.44 2.53
CA PRO A 7 -9.15 -16.71 2.13
C PRO A 7 -8.86 -15.92 0.84
N GLN A 8 -9.73 -16.11 -0.15
CA GLN A 8 -9.59 -15.42 -1.42
C GLN A 8 -9.89 -13.93 -1.23
N PRO A 9 -9.04 -13.03 -1.75
CA PRO A 9 -9.28 -11.60 -1.64
C PRO A 9 -10.56 -11.22 -2.39
N THR A 10 -11.32 -10.29 -1.83
CA THR A 10 -12.52 -9.76 -2.50
C THR A 10 -12.16 -9.12 -3.84
N PRO A 11 -13.09 -9.00 -4.81
CA PRO A 11 -12.83 -8.30 -6.07
C PRO A 11 -12.27 -6.89 -5.86
N ARG A 12 -12.80 -6.14 -4.88
CA ARG A 12 -12.30 -4.83 -4.50
C ARG A 12 -10.89 -4.88 -3.93
N ALA A 13 -10.58 -5.85 -3.05
CA ALA A 13 -9.23 -6.02 -2.53
C ALA A 13 -8.21 -6.30 -3.64
N ARG A 14 -8.55 -7.11 -4.65
CA ARG A 14 -7.69 -7.33 -5.83
C ARG A 14 -7.48 -6.04 -6.63
N HIS A 15 -8.52 -5.22 -6.78
CA HIS A 15 -8.41 -3.93 -7.45
C HIS A 15 -7.48 -2.97 -6.71
N ILE A 16 -7.63 -2.86 -5.38
CA ILE A 16 -6.78 -2.04 -4.51
C ILE A 16 -5.32 -2.50 -4.58
N LEU A 17 -5.06 -3.82 -4.51
CA LEU A 17 -3.70 -4.37 -4.64
C LEU A 17 -3.07 -4.03 -6.00
N ALA A 18 -3.84 -4.13 -7.09
CA ALA A 18 -3.36 -3.74 -8.41
C ALA A 18 -3.09 -2.23 -8.50
N ALA A 19 -3.92 -1.40 -7.88
CA ALA A 19 -3.71 0.06 -7.81
C ALA A 19 -2.46 0.42 -6.99
N ALA A 20 -2.24 -0.24 -5.87
CA ALA A 20 -1.04 -0.06 -5.04
C ALA A 20 0.24 -0.41 -5.81
N ALA A 21 0.23 -1.52 -6.57
CA ALA A 21 1.37 -1.91 -7.40
C ALA A 21 1.69 -0.89 -8.50
N ARG A 22 0.66 -0.30 -9.13
CA ARG A 22 0.83 0.78 -10.10
C ARG A 22 1.46 2.02 -9.46
N LYS A 23 0.95 2.47 -8.31
CA LYS A 23 1.51 3.61 -7.56
C LYS A 23 2.99 3.42 -7.23
N ALA A 24 3.37 2.24 -6.71
CA ALA A 24 4.77 1.92 -6.43
C ALA A 24 5.65 2.05 -7.69
N THR A 25 5.16 1.55 -8.82
CA THR A 25 5.88 1.63 -10.11
C THR A 25 5.99 3.07 -10.61
N GLU A 26 4.90 3.85 -10.52
CA GLU A 26 4.86 5.27 -10.91
C GLU A 26 5.79 6.13 -10.06
N MET A 27 5.99 5.77 -8.79
CA MET A 27 6.91 6.42 -7.86
C MET A 27 8.36 5.91 -7.97
N GLY A 28 8.64 4.94 -8.85
CA GLY A 28 9.98 4.38 -9.03
C GLY A 28 10.43 3.43 -7.92
N HIS A 29 9.50 2.93 -7.09
CA HIS A 29 9.79 1.97 -6.03
C HIS A 29 9.78 0.53 -6.56
N SER A 30 10.81 -0.23 -6.21
CA SER A 30 10.97 -1.64 -6.64
C SER A 30 10.12 -2.64 -5.84
N TYR A 31 9.37 -2.17 -4.86
CA TYR A 31 8.56 -2.98 -3.95
C TYR A 31 7.25 -2.26 -3.59
N LEU A 32 6.20 -3.05 -3.37
CA LEU A 32 4.90 -2.59 -2.88
C LEU A 32 4.91 -2.53 -1.34
N GLY A 33 5.16 -1.35 -0.80
CA GLY A 33 5.02 -1.05 0.63
C GLY A 33 3.59 -0.73 1.09
N ALA A 34 3.41 -0.64 2.41
CA ALA A 34 2.14 -0.37 3.07
C ALA A 34 1.56 1.02 2.74
N GLU A 35 2.42 2.00 2.47
CA GLU A 35 2.13 3.34 1.99
C GLU A 35 1.40 3.32 0.64
N HIS A 36 1.85 2.52 -0.32
CA HIS A 36 1.20 2.42 -1.63
C HIS A 36 -0.17 1.75 -1.49
N LEU A 37 -0.25 0.75 -0.62
CA LEU A 37 -1.51 0.10 -0.27
C LEU A 37 -2.48 1.09 0.37
N MET A 38 -2.01 1.88 1.34
CA MET A 38 -2.84 2.88 2.00
C MET A 38 -3.31 3.95 1.02
N LEU A 39 -2.42 4.49 0.17
CA LEU A 39 -2.81 5.45 -0.87
C LEU A 39 -3.83 4.85 -1.84
N ALA A 40 -3.71 3.56 -2.21
CA ALA A 40 -4.69 2.88 -3.06
C ALA A 40 -6.03 2.63 -2.36
N VAL A 41 -6.04 2.43 -1.04
CA VAL A 41 -7.27 2.36 -0.24
C VAL A 41 -7.95 3.71 -0.22
N LEU A 42 -7.21 4.79 0.08
CA LEU A 42 -7.75 6.14 0.21
C LEU A 42 -8.28 6.71 -1.13
N ASP A 43 -7.79 6.21 -2.26
CA ASP A 43 -8.31 6.51 -3.60
C ASP A 43 -9.69 5.86 -3.89
N ASP A 44 -10.12 4.85 -3.12
CA ASP A 44 -11.46 4.24 -3.22
C ASP A 44 -12.34 4.77 -2.05
N PRO A 45 -13.10 5.86 -2.24
CA PRO A 45 -13.95 6.44 -1.19
C PRO A 45 -15.10 5.51 -0.76
N ASP A 46 -15.46 4.53 -1.61
CA ASP A 46 -16.51 3.55 -1.32
C ASP A 46 -15.96 2.30 -0.62
N ALA A 47 -14.65 2.23 -0.37
CA ALA A 47 -14.05 1.15 0.40
C ALA A 47 -14.37 1.32 1.89
N VAL A 48 -14.79 0.23 2.53
CA VAL A 48 -15.08 0.21 3.98
C VAL A 48 -13.94 0.80 4.83
N PRO A 49 -12.64 0.48 4.60
CA PRO A 49 -11.56 1.09 5.37
C PRO A 49 -11.51 2.61 5.23
N THR A 50 -11.75 3.14 4.04
CA THR A 50 -11.77 4.59 3.76
C THR A 50 -12.94 5.27 4.47
N GLN A 51 -14.13 4.67 4.41
CA GLN A 51 -15.31 5.15 5.11
C GLN A 51 -15.12 5.14 6.63
N VAL A 52 -14.52 4.08 7.19
CA VAL A 52 -14.21 3.99 8.62
C VAL A 52 -13.17 5.05 9.00
N MET A 53 -12.12 5.23 8.22
CA MET A 53 -11.09 6.23 8.48
C MET A 53 -11.65 7.66 8.45
N ALA A 54 -12.56 7.96 7.50
CA ALA A 54 -13.25 9.24 7.40
C ALA A 54 -14.07 9.61 8.64
N THR A 55 -14.41 8.65 9.51
CA THR A 55 -15.05 8.92 10.81
C THR A 55 -14.08 9.42 11.88
N LEU A 56 -12.76 9.24 11.67
CA LEU A 56 -11.71 9.53 12.64
C LEU A 56 -10.80 10.68 12.19
N VAL A 57 -10.51 10.75 10.88
CA VAL A 57 -9.56 11.68 10.29
C VAL A 57 -9.94 11.94 8.83
N ASP A 58 -9.62 13.13 8.30
CA ASP A 58 -9.79 13.44 6.88
C ASP A 58 -8.86 12.55 6.02
N PRO A 59 -9.41 11.68 5.14
CA PRO A 59 -8.62 10.84 4.25
C PRO A 59 -7.65 11.63 3.37
N ALA A 60 -8.01 12.83 2.93
CA ALA A 60 -7.15 13.66 2.09
C ALA A 60 -5.91 14.14 2.88
N ALA A 61 -6.10 14.51 4.14
CA ALA A 61 -5.00 14.88 5.03
C ALA A 61 -4.05 13.71 5.28
N VAL A 62 -4.57 12.48 5.41
CA VAL A 62 -3.73 11.27 5.56
C VAL A 62 -2.91 11.01 4.30
N SER A 63 -3.52 11.08 3.12
CA SER A 63 -2.80 10.93 1.86
C SER A 63 -1.68 11.96 1.70
N ALA A 64 -1.96 13.23 2.01
CA ALA A 64 -0.95 14.29 1.96
C ALA A 64 0.21 14.04 2.94
N ALA A 65 -0.10 13.64 4.18
CA ALA A 65 0.92 13.32 5.17
C ALA A 65 1.77 12.11 4.77
N LEU A 66 1.18 11.09 4.15
CA LEU A 66 1.93 9.93 3.62
C LEU A 66 2.90 10.35 2.52
N LEU A 67 2.46 11.19 1.58
CA LEU A 67 3.33 11.67 0.50
C LEU A 67 4.51 12.49 1.05
N ASP A 68 4.27 13.38 2.02
CA ASP A 68 5.32 14.15 2.69
C ASP A 68 6.35 13.25 3.40
N VAL A 69 5.88 12.23 4.12
CA VAL A 69 6.75 11.23 4.75
C VAL A 69 7.56 10.46 3.69
N MET A 70 6.95 10.11 2.56
CA MET A 70 7.61 9.38 1.48
C MET A 70 8.71 10.19 0.78
N GLU A 71 8.59 11.53 0.78
CA GLU A 71 9.62 12.44 0.26
C GLU A 71 10.74 12.71 1.28
N SER A 72 10.56 12.33 2.54
CA SER A 72 11.52 12.60 3.60
C SER A 72 12.82 11.79 3.43
N PRO A 73 14.01 12.36 3.68
CA PRO A 73 15.30 11.70 3.42
C PRO A 73 15.50 10.33 4.09
N GLY A 74 14.77 10.03 5.17
CA GLY A 74 14.83 8.75 5.88
C GLY A 74 13.99 7.64 5.24
N TYR A 75 13.06 7.99 4.36
CA TYR A 75 12.12 7.08 3.74
C TYR A 75 12.70 6.38 2.49
N ASN A 76 13.46 7.13 1.68
CA ASN A 76 14.02 6.71 0.40
C ASN A 76 15.25 5.80 0.55
N THR A 77 15.55 5.29 1.75
CA THR A 77 16.68 4.39 1.95
C THR A 77 16.38 3.13 1.13
N PRO A 78 17.18 2.81 0.09
CA PRO A 78 16.94 1.62 -0.69
C PRO A 78 16.99 0.43 0.26
N THR A 79 15.85 -0.20 0.49
CA THR A 79 15.76 -1.52 1.09
C THR A 79 16.28 -2.53 0.06
N HIS A 80 17.50 -2.31 -0.43
CA HIS A 80 18.29 -3.33 -1.09
C HIS A 80 18.72 -4.30 0.00
N ARG A 81 17.79 -5.16 0.42
CA ARG A 81 18.17 -6.45 0.95
C ARG A 81 18.76 -7.18 -0.25
N THR A 82 20.04 -6.92 -0.52
CA THR A 82 20.88 -7.84 -1.27
C THR A 82 20.74 -9.14 -0.50
N VAL A 83 19.87 -10.03 -0.97
CA VAL A 83 19.95 -11.42 -0.57
C VAL A 83 21.28 -11.85 -1.17
N VAL A 84 22.35 -11.72 -0.39
CA VAL A 84 23.63 -12.34 -0.69
C VAL A 84 23.29 -13.82 -0.71
N ARG A 85 23.13 -14.39 -1.91
CA ARG A 85 23.10 -15.85 -2.07
C ARG A 85 24.48 -16.32 -1.63
N PRO A 86 24.60 -17.16 -0.58
CA PRO A 86 25.87 -17.81 -0.31
C PRO A 86 26.18 -18.70 -1.51
N GLU A 87 27.43 -18.59 -1.96
CA GLU A 87 28.06 -19.46 -2.96
C GLU A 87 28.18 -20.92 -2.48
#